data_AF-A0A354QAV2-F1
#
_entry.id   AF-A0A354QAV2-F1
#
_cell.length_a   1.000
_cell.length_b   1.000
_cell.length_c   1.000
_cell.angle_alpha   90.00
_cell.angle_beta   90.00
_cell.angle_gamma   90.00
#
_symmetry.space_group_name_H-M   'P 1'
#
loop_
_entity.id
_entity.type
_entity.pdbx_description
1 polymer ?
#
loop_
_entity_poly.entity_id
_entity_poly.type
_entity_poly.pdbx_seq_one_letter_code
_entity_poly.pdbx_strand_id
1 'polypeptide(L)' 'MEESYLNLMEEHKQDEKVNLFEKVITMTKRAKSLYSLEESARAGLKHKPTFQAILENNEGRLTMKRVQTENLEEDSDQA' A
#
# COMPACT_ATOMS: atom_id res chain seq x y z
N MET A 1 10.93 -21.27 -9.72
CA MET A 1 10.71 -20.34 -10.85
C MET A 1 11.34 -19.04 -10.43
N GLU A 2 12.44 -18.63 -11.05
CA GLU A 2 13.07 -17.33 -10.73
C GLU A 2 12.04 -16.22 -11.01
N GLU A 3 11.77 -15.36 -10.02
CA GLU A 3 11.01 -14.13 -10.25
C GLU A 3 11.82 -13.28 -11.22
N SER A 4 11.41 -13.23 -12.49
CA SER A 4 12.08 -12.39 -13.47
C SER A 4 11.89 -10.93 -13.05
N TYR A 5 12.96 -10.14 -13.12
CA TYR A 5 12.96 -8.71 -12.77
C TYR A 5 11.83 -7.93 -13.48
N LEU A 6 11.45 -8.39 -14.68
CA LEU A 6 10.36 -7.86 -15.49
C LEU A 6 8.98 -8.02 -14.83
N ASN A 7 8.74 -9.10 -14.07
CA ASN A 7 7.48 -9.30 -13.34
C ASN A 7 7.33 -8.35 -12.13
N LEU A 8 8.41 -7.69 -11.71
CA LEU A 8 8.41 -6.73 -10.60
C LEU A 8 8.24 -5.29 -11.08
N MET A 9 8.42 -5.04 -12.37
CA MET A 9 8.23 -3.72 -12.96
C MET A 9 6.78 -3.53 -13.35
N GLU A 10 6.19 -2.44 -12.85
CA GLU A 10 4.92 -2.00 -13.37
C GLU A 10 5.13 -1.39 -14.75
N GLU A 11 4.36 -1.86 -15.73
CA GLU A 11 4.33 -1.27 -17.06
C GLU A 11 3.77 0.16 -16.97
N HIS A 12 4.56 1.15 -17.39
CA HIS A 12 4.11 2.54 -17.41
C HIS A 12 2.99 2.72 -18.44
N LYS A 13 1.75 2.71 -17.98
CA LYS A 13 0.56 3.10 -18.75
C LYS A 13 0.06 4.42 -18.18
N GLN A 14 0.13 5.49 -18.98
CA GLN A 14 -0.58 6.72 -18.65
C GLN A 14 -2.08 6.45 -18.76
N ASP A 15 -2.69 6.10 -17.63
CA ASP A 15 -4.14 6.12 -17.46
C ASP A 15 -4.48 7.40 -16.69
N GLU A 16 -5.22 8.31 -17.34
CA GLU A 16 -5.66 9.58 -16.75
C GLU A 16 -6.49 9.39 -15.47
N LYS A 17 -7.04 8.18 -15.24
CA LYS A 17 -7.80 7.83 -14.03
C LYS A 17 -6.91 7.44 -12.85
N VAL A 18 -5.60 7.26 -13.06
CA VAL A 18 -4.67 6.80 -12.02
C VAL A 18 -3.97 7.99 -11.37
N ASN A 19 -4.22 8.18 -10.07
CA ASN A 19 -3.54 9.18 -9.26
C ASN A 19 -2.25 8.61 -8.65
N LEU A 20 -1.09 9.09 -9.12
CA LEU A 20 0.22 8.65 -8.62
C LEU A 20 0.46 9.00 -7.15
N PHE A 21 -0.06 10.13 -6.66
CA PHE A 21 0.09 10.51 -5.26
C PHE A 21 -0.71 9.58 -4.35
N GLU A 22 -1.96 9.27 -4.70
CA GLU A 22 -2.77 8.30 -3.96
C GLU A 22 -2.10 6.93 -3.90
N LYS A 23 -1.47 6.51 -4.99
CA LYS A 23 -0.71 5.28 -5.07
C LYS A 23 0.49 5.28 -4.13
N VAL A 24 1.30 6.34 -4.15
CA VAL A 24 2.44 6.52 -3.23
C VAL A 24 1.97 6.48 -1.77
N ILE A 25 0.88 7.17 -1.44
CA ILE A 25 0.31 7.16 -0.08
C ILE A 25 -0.16 5.75 0.31
N THR A 26 -0.82 5.03 -0.59
CA THR A 26 -1.31 3.66 -0.37
C THR A 26 -0.14 2.73 -0.05
N MET A 27 0.89 2.72 -0.89
CA MET A 27 2.09 1.90 -0.70
C MET A 27 2.82 2.26 0.59
N THR A 28 2.91 3.55 0.93
CA THR A 28 3.59 4.02 2.15
C THR A 28 2.84 3.60 3.41
N LYS A 29 1.51 3.72 3.44
CA LYS A 29 0.68 3.24 4.56
C LYS A 29 0.84 1.73 4.76
N ARG A 30 0.85 0.96 3.67
CA ARG A 30 1.05 -0.48 3.73
C ARG A 30 2.44 -0.85 4.20
N ALA A 31 3.48 -0.22 3.66
CA ALA A 31 4.86 -0.43 4.08
C ALA A 31 5.04 -0.14 5.57
N LYS A 32 4.46 0.96 6.08
CA LYS A 32 4.46 1.29 7.51
C LYS A 32 3.83 0.16 8.35
N SER A 33 2.68 -0.36 7.94
CA SER A 33 2.04 -1.50 8.60
C SER A 33 2.94 -2.75 8.62
N LEU A 34 3.65 -3.03 7.53
CA LEU A 34 4.59 -4.15 7.46
C LEU A 34 5.83 -3.93 8.35
N TYR A 35 6.31 -2.70 8.48
CA TYR A 35 7.42 -2.38 9.40
C TYR A 35 7.02 -2.53 10.88
N SER A 36 5.75 -2.32 11.20
CA SER A 36 5.19 -2.47 12.55
C SER A 36 4.92 -3.93 12.96
N LEU A 37 5.11 -4.90 12.07
CA LEU A 37 5.00 -6.32 12.42
C LEU A 37 6.11 -6.73 13.40
N GLU A 38 5.82 -7.72 14.23
CA GLU A 38 6.82 -8.39 15.05
C GLU A 38 7.94 -8.97 14.18
N GLU A 39 9.14 -9.10 14.74
CA GLU A 39 10.32 -9.50 13.98
C GLU A 39 10.18 -10.89 13.34
N SER A 40 9.53 -11.83 14.03
CA SER A 40 9.22 -13.17 13.51
C SER A 40 8.32 -13.12 12.28
N ALA A 41 7.26 -12.31 12.32
CA ALA A 41 6.34 -12.11 11.21
C ALA A 41 7.01 -11.35 10.04
N ARG A 42 7.84 -10.35 10.35
CA ARG A 42 8.59 -9.57 9.36
C ARG A 42 9.66 -10.40 8.66
N ALA A 43 10.29 -11.34 9.36
CA ALA A 43 11.25 -12.29 8.78
C ALA A 43 10.61 -13.27 7.78
N GLY A 44 9.28 -13.48 7.87
CA GLY A 44 8.52 -14.27 6.91
C GLY A 44 8.25 -13.56 5.58
N LEU A 45 8.56 -12.25 5.46
CA LEU A 45 8.39 -11.52 4.21
C LEU A 45 9.47 -11.92 3.21
N LYS A 46 9.06 -12.16 1.96
CA LYS A 46 9.97 -12.47 0.85
C LYS A 46 10.91 -11.31 0.51
N HIS A 47 10.43 -10.09 0.72
CA HIS A 47 11.10 -8.85 0.32
C HIS A 47 11.07 -7.81 1.45
N LYS A 48 11.89 -6.75 1.31
CA LYS A 48 11.83 -5.61 2.24
C LYS A 48 10.42 -5.01 2.23
N PRO A 49 9.89 -4.55 3.38
CA PRO A 49 8.50 -4.08 3.51
C PRO A 49 8.04 -3.07 2.45
N THR A 50 8.90 -2.11 2.09
CA THR A 50 8.58 -1.13 1.04
C THR A 50 8.39 -1.78 -0.33
N PHE A 51 9.26 -2.73 -0.68
CA PHE A 51 9.18 -3.42 -1.97
C PHE A 51 8.02 -4.42 -2.01
N GLN A 52 7.75 -5.09 -0.89
CA GLN A 52 6.57 -5.93 -0.74
C GLN A 52 5.27 -5.13 -0.96
N ALA A 53 5.17 -3.92 -0.42
CA ALA A 53 4.01 -3.05 -0.62
C ALA A 53 3.84 -2.59 -2.08
N ILE A 54 4.94 -2.36 -2.82
CA ILE A 54 4.90 -2.04 -4.25
C ILE A 54 4.36 -3.24 -5.04
N LEU A 55 4.84 -4.46 -4.76
CA LEU A 55 4.35 -5.67 -5.42
C LEU A 55 2.86 -5.90 -5.16
N GLU A 56 2.43 -5.80 -3.91
CA GLU A 56 1.02 -5.91 -3.55
C GLU A 56 0.16 -4.86 -4.27
N ASN A 57 0.68 -3.64 -4.45
CA ASN A 57 0.00 -2.59 -5.20
C ASN A 57 -0.11 -2.93 -6.70
N ASN A 58 0.98 -3.38 -7.31
CA ASN A 58 1.03 -3.72 -8.75
C ASN A 58 0.09 -4.88 -9.09
N GLU A 59 -0.11 -5.81 -8.15
CA GLU A 59 -1.08 -6.90 -8.27
C GLU A 59 -2.54 -6.47 -8.00
N GLY A 60 -2.80 -5.18 -7.73
CA GLY A 60 -4.14 -4.67 -7.44
C GLY A 60 -4.71 -5.10 -6.08
N ARG A 61 -3.87 -5.62 -5.17
CA ARG A 61 -4.30 -6.11 -3.84
C ARG A 61 -4.52 -4.99 -2.83
N LEU A 62 -4.07 -3.77 -3.13
CA LEU A 62 -4.22 -2.61 -2.26
C LEU A 62 -5.26 -1.63 -2.82
N THR A 63 -6.24 -1.29 -1.99
CA THR A 63 -7.21 -0.22 -2.28
C THR A 63 -7.29 0.72 -1.08
N MET A 64 -7.29 2.03 -1.35
CA MET A 64 -7.51 3.02 -0.30
C MET A 64 -8.99 3.10 0.00
N LYS A 65 -9.39 2.80 1.24
CA LYS A 65 -10.74 3.13 1.70
C LYS A 65 -10.89 4.65 1.71
N ARG A 66 -11.77 5.17 0.86
CA ARG A 66 -12.20 6.56 0.94
C ARG A 66 -13.09 6.69 2.17
N VAL A 67 -12.70 7.55 3.11
CA VAL A 67 -13.58 7.92 4.22
C VAL A 67 -14.69 8.79 3.61
N GLN A 68 -15.94 8.36 3.76
CA GLN A 68 -17.07 9.25 3.49
C GLN A 68 -17.06 10.30 4.61
N THR A 69 -16.85 11.56 4.25
CA THR A 69 -16.70 12.69 5.19
C THR A 69 -17.96 12.96 6.03
N GLU A 70 -19.07 12.26 5.76
CA GLU A 70 -20.37 12.48 6.40
C GLU A 70 -20.45 12.04 7.88
N ASN A 71 -19.42 11.39 8.44
CA ASN A 71 -19.44 10.88 9.83
C ASN A 71 -18.28 11.38 10.72
N LEU A 72 -17.62 12.49 10.37
CA LEU A 72 -16.49 13.02 11.16
C LEU A 72 -16.87 14.15 12.13
N GLU A 73 -18.14 14.56 12.20
CA GLU A 73 -18.60 15.68 13.05
C GLU A 73 -19.08 15.28 14.45
N GLU A 74 -19.16 13.99 14.82
CA GLU A 74 -19.79 13.59 16.10
C GLU A 74 -18.83 13.26 17.27
N ASP A 75 -17.51 13.31 17.11
CA ASP A 75 -16.57 12.80 18.13
C ASP A 75 -15.52 13.82 18.62
N SER A 76 -15.80 15.13 18.54
CA SER A 76 -14.89 16.17 19.08
C SER A 76 -15.39 16.97 20.28
N ASP A 77 -16.54 16.63 20.87
CA ASP A 77 -17.08 17.30 22.06
C ASP A 77 -17.33 16.31 23.22
N GLN A 78 -16.29 15.67 23.76
CA GLN A 78 -16.28 15.14 25.14
C GLN A 78 -14.88 14.67 25.59
N ALA A 79 -14.13 15.54 26.26
CA ALA A 79 -13.31 15.26 27.46
C ALA A 79 -12.53 16.51 27.91
#